data_AF-A0A942KTX4-F1
#
_entry.id   AF-A0A942KTX4-F1
#
_cell.length_a   1.000
_cell.length_b   1.000
_cell.length_c   1.000
_cell.angle_alpha   90.00
_cell.angle_beta   90.00
_cell.angle_gamma   90.00
#
_symmetry.space_group_name_H-M   'P 1'
#
loop_
_entity.id
_entity.type
_entity.pdbx_description
1 polymer ?
#
loop_
_entity_poly.entity_id
_entity_poly.type
_entity_poly.pdbx_seq_one_letter_code
_entity_poly.pdbx_strand_id
1 'polypeptide(L)' 'MVRKNSQFIIATHSPILMTYPGAEVYLLTEDGIHSVGFRETEHYQLTRRFLENPEKMLCYLLNMDDR' A
#
# COMPACT_ATOMS: atom_id res chain seq x y z
N MET A 1 21.67 -9.56 7.98
CA MET A 1 20.86 -9.11 9.12
C MET A 1 19.64 -10.00 9.35
N VAL A 2 18.87 -10.39 8.32
CA VAL A 2 17.78 -11.39 8.46
C VAL A 2 18.27 -12.76 8.98
N ARG A 3 19.51 -13.16 8.63
CA ARG A 3 20.13 -14.43 9.04
C ARG A 3 20.58 -14.55 10.51
N LYS A 4 20.28 -13.57 11.38
CA LYS A 4 20.65 -13.58 12.81
C LYS A 4 19.45 -13.70 13.77
N ASN A 5 18.34 -14.30 13.31
CA ASN A 5 17.11 -14.44 14.10
C ASN A 5 16.53 -13.10 14.58
N SER A 6 16.72 -12.04 13.79
CA SER A 6 16.24 -10.69 14.10
C SER A 6 14.83 -10.50 13.54
N GLN A 7 13.96 -9.85 14.32
CA GLN A 7 12.61 -9.45 13.91
C GLN A 7 12.60 -7.94 13.69
N PHE A 8 11.90 -7.48 12.65
CA PHE A 8 11.78 -6.06 12.31
C PHE A 8 10.31 -5.67 12.26
N ILE A 9 9.99 -4.51 12.81
CA ILE A 9 8.69 -3.85 12.66
C ILE A 9 8.93 -2.61 11.80
N ILE A 10 8.18 -2.48 10.71
CA ILE A 10 8.32 -1.39 9.75
C ILE A 10 6.97 -0.71 9.59
N ALA A 11 6.86 0.55 10.01
CA ALA A 11 5.71 1.39 9.68
C ALA A 11 5.97 2.05 8.32
N THR A 12 5.14 1.76 7.33
CA THR A 12 5.33 2.27 5.97
C THR A 12 4.00 2.43 5.24
N HIS A 13 3.98 3.37 4.29
CA HIS A 13 2.95 3.49 3.27
C HIS A 13 3.44 3.04 1.89
N SER A 14 4.68 2.54 1.80
CA SER A 14 5.25 2.06 0.54
C SER A 14 4.70 0.68 0.20
N PRO A 15 3.95 0.52 -0.90
CA PRO A 15 3.45 -0.78 -1.32
C PRO A 15 4.59 -1.74 -1.69
N ILE A 16 5.74 -1.22 -2.09
CA ILE A 16 6.95 -2.01 -2.40
C ILE A 16 7.39 -2.76 -1.14
N LEU A 17 7.48 -2.07 0.01
CA LEU A 17 7.90 -2.69 1.27
C LEU A 17 6.82 -3.63 1.83
N MET A 18 5.54 -3.31 1.65
CA MET A 18 4.43 -4.18 2.07
C MET A 18 4.42 -5.53 1.33
N THR A 19 5.03 -5.62 0.14
CA THR A 19 5.14 -6.88 -0.61
C THR A 19 6.30 -7.77 -0.18
N TYR A 20 7.00 -7.42 0.92
CA TYR A 20 8.15 -8.20 1.37
C TYR A 20 7.77 -9.68 1.62
N PRO A 21 8.49 -10.65 1.04
CA PRO A 21 8.13 -12.06 1.15
C PRO A 21 8.04 -12.54 2.61
N GLY A 22 6.90 -13.12 2.96
CA GLY A 22 6.66 -13.64 4.32
C GLY A 22 6.39 -12.58 5.38
N ALA A 23 6.24 -11.30 5.00
CA ALA A 23 5.80 -10.27 5.93
C ALA A 23 4.31 -10.43 6.26
N GLU A 24 3.97 -10.21 7.52
CA GLU A 24 2.60 -9.98 7.94
C GLU A 24 2.32 -8.48 7.91
N VAL A 25 1.21 -8.09 7.29
CA VAL A 25 0.83 -6.68 7.16
C VAL A 25 -0.29 -6.39 8.14
N TYR A 26 -0.06 -5.39 8.98
CA TYR A 26 -1.04 -4.87 9.93
C TYR A 26 -1.55 -3.51 9.46
N LEU A 27 -2.88 -3.37 9.41
CA LEU A 27 -3.57 -2.10 9.17
C LEU A 27 -4.04 -1.51 10.49
N LEU A 28 -3.71 -0.24 10.71
CA LEU A 28 -4.17 0.53 11.86
C LEU A 28 -5.38 1.33 11.40
N THR A 29 -6.52 1.09 12.04
CA THR A 29 -7.79 1.74 11.78
C THR A 29 -8.35 2.33 13.08
N GLU A 30 -9.42 3.12 12.99
CA GLU A 30 -10.13 3.63 14.17
C GLU A 30 -10.69 2.49 15.04
N ASP A 31 -11.06 1.36 14.43
CA ASP A 31 -11.58 0.17 15.11
C ASP A 31 -10.48 -0.72 15.73
N GLY A 32 -9.20 -0.40 15.47
CA GLY A 32 -8.05 -1.11 16.01
C GLY A 32 -7.05 -1.60 14.95
N ILE A 33 -6.25 -2.60 15.35
CA ILE A 33 -5.16 -3.17 14.55
C ILE A 33 -5.61 -4.52 13.96
N HIS A 34 -5.51 -4.68 12.64
CA HIS A 34 -5.97 -5.88 11.95
C HIS A 34 -4.89 -6.42 11.00
N SER A 35 -4.73 -7.74 10.96
CA SER A 35 -3.92 -8.41 9.93
C SER A 35 -4.69 -8.40 8.61
N VAL A 36 -4.05 -7.95 7.53
CA VAL A 36 -4.66 -7.84 6.20
C VAL A 36 -3.70 -8.33 5.14
N GLY A 37 -4.20 -8.81 4.01
CA GLY A 37 -3.36 -9.03 2.83
C GLY A 37 -2.84 -7.70 2.29
N PHE A 38 -1.57 -7.64 1.88
CA PHE A 38 -1.00 -6.40 1.33
C PHE A 38 -1.81 -5.85 0.14
N ARG A 39 -2.48 -6.72 -0.62
CA ARG A 39 -3.31 -6.35 -1.78
C ARG A 39 -4.61 -5.63 -1.39
N GLU A 40 -5.05 -5.81 -0.15
CA GLU A 40 -6.26 -5.20 0.40
C GLU A 40 -5.99 -3.77 0.88
N THR A 41 -4.72 -3.44 1.16
CA THR A 41 -4.32 -2.09 1.60
C THR A 41 -4.66 -1.04 0.54
N GLU A 42 -5.12 0.13 1.01
CA GLU A 42 -5.41 1.27 0.15
C GLU A 42 -4.18 1.66 -0.68
N HIS A 43 -2.99 1.68 -0.07
CA HIS A 43 -1.75 2.07 -0.72
C HIS A 43 -1.40 1.16 -1.90
N TYR A 44 -1.62 -0.14 -1.77
CA TYR A 44 -1.45 -1.07 -2.89
C TYR A 44 -2.48 -0.81 -3.98
N GLN A 45 -3.76 -0.70 -3.62
CA GLN A 45 -4.84 -0.53 -4.59
C GLN A 45 -4.70 0.78 -5.38
N LEU A 46 -4.41 1.90 -4.70
CA LEU A 46 -4.20 3.20 -5.32
C LEU A 46 -3.00 3.17 -6.27
N THR A 47 -1.87 2.65 -5.79
CA THR A 47 -0.65 2.55 -6.60
C THR A 47 -0.89 1.68 -7.84
N ARG A 48 -1.56 0.54 -7.68
CA ARG A 48 -1.92 -0.34 -8.79
C ARG A 48 -2.79 0.39 -9.82
N ARG A 49 -3.86 1.07 -9.38
CA ARG A 49 -4.75 1.83 -10.28
C ARG A 49 -4.01 2.94 -11.02
N PHE A 50 -3.10 3.65 -10.33
CA PHE A 50 -2.26 4.66 -10.97
C PHE A 50 -1.37 4.05 -12.05
N LEU A 51 -0.71 2.91 -11.77
CA LEU A 51 0.16 2.24 -12.74
C LEU A 51 -0.61 1.62 -13.92
N GLU A 52 -1.86 1.21 -13.71
CA GLU A 52 -2.72 0.65 -14.78
C GLU A 52 -3.20 1.72 -15.77
N ASN A 53 -3.44 2.96 -15.32
CA ASN A 53 -3.82 4.08 -16.19
C ASN A 53 -3.45 5.45 -15.58
N PRO A 54 -2.19 5.91 -15.73
CA PRO A 54 -1.72 7.15 -15.13
C PRO A 54 -2.46 8.38 -15.65
N GLU A 55 -2.75 8.43 -16.96
CA GLU A 55 -3.39 9.58 -17.61
C GLU A 55 -4.79 9.81 -17.06
N LYS A 56 -5.61 8.75 -16.97
CA LYS A 56 -6.96 8.84 -16.40
C LYS A 56 -6.93 9.23 -14.93
N MET A 57 -5.99 8.69 -14.16
CA MET A 57 -5.85 9.04 -12.75
C MET A 57 -5.45 10.51 -12.58
N LEU A 58 -4.55 11.03 -13.42
CA LEU A 58 -4.18 12.44 -13.42
C LEU A 58 -5.36 13.35 -13.82
N CYS A 59 -6.16 12.98 -14.82
CA CYS A 59 -7.37 13.73 -15.16
C CYS A 59 -8.34 13.84 -13.97
N TYR A 60 -8.60 12.72 -13.27
CA TYR A 60 -9.44 12.70 -12.08
C TYR A 60 -8.86 13.55 -10.94
N LEU A 61 -7.56 13.42 -10.63
CA LEU A 61 -6.91 14.16 -9.54
C LEU A 61 -6.82 15.67 -9.82
N LEU A 62 -6.72 16.06 -11.09
CA LEU A 62 -6.59 17.45 -11.52
C LEU A 62 -7.92 18.08 -11.94
N ASN A 63 -9.05 17.37 -11.77
CA ASN A 63 -10.39 17.79 -12.19
C ASN A 63 -10.43 18.27 -13.66
N MET A 64 -9.74 17.57 -14.55
CA MET A 64 -9.72 17.90 -15.98
C MET A 64 -10.99 17.43 -16.72
N ASP A 65 -11.93 16.80 -16.02
CA ASP A 65 -13.23 16.36 -16.53
C ASP A 65 -14.33 17.45 -16.47
N ASP A 66 -13.99 18.70 -16.12
CA ASP A 66 -14.92 19.84 -16.00
C ASP A 66 -14.75 20.89 -17.12
N ARG A 67 -14.79 20.45 -18.39
CA ARG A 67 -14.93 21.33 -19.57
C ARG A 67 -15.82 20.74 -20.66
#